data_AF-A1SJ02-F1
#
_entry.id   AF-A1SJ02-F1
#
_cell.length_a   1.000
_cell.length_b   1.000
_cell.length_c   1.000
_cell.angle_alpha   90.00
_cell.angle_beta   90.00
_cell.angle_gamma   90.00
#
_symmetry.space_group_name_H-M   'P 1'
#
loop_
_entity.id
_entity.type
_entity.pdbx_description
1 polymer ?
#
loop_
_entity_poly.entity_id
_entity_poly.type
_entity_poly.pdbx_seq_one_letter_code
_entity_poly.pdbx_strand_id
1 'polypeptide(L)'
;MSRRVRATKPDPALYLPTKGLTSSERAAEQDMAAGGHEARLIRRQDGTTALGSVALRCYSDSRRVYAYLRWSDGSGGTAERYIGDVSDNTERFSALRDAWKRVHADNPHGPTAALSPTT
;
A
#
# COMPACT_ATOMS: atom_id res chain seq x y z
N MET A 1 -2.67 1.17 -25.68
CA MET A 1 -3.13 1.74 -24.39
C MET A 1 -2.42 3.07 -24.16
N SER A 2 -3.13 4.18 -24.27
CA SER A 2 -2.54 5.52 -24.29
C SER A 2 -1.93 5.91 -22.95
N ARG A 3 -0.61 6.12 -22.94
CA ARG A 3 0.15 6.70 -21.82
C ARG A 3 -0.29 8.16 -21.64
N ARG A 4 -1.23 8.45 -20.74
CA ARG A 4 -1.48 9.84 -20.32
C ARG A 4 -0.22 10.34 -19.62
N VAL A 5 0.50 11.25 -20.27
CA VAL A 5 1.60 11.99 -19.66
C VAL A 5 0.98 13.04 -18.75
N ARG A 6 1.14 12.90 -17.43
CA ARG A 6 0.78 13.96 -16.48
C ARG A 6 1.83 15.05 -16.54
N ALA A 7 1.41 16.28 -16.81
CA ALA A 7 2.31 17.43 -16.87
C ALA A 7 2.83 17.84 -15.47
N THR A 8 1.98 17.74 -14.44
CA THR A 8 2.24 18.26 -13.09
C THR A 8 2.68 17.16 -12.13
N LYS A 9 3.61 17.48 -11.22
CA LYS A 9 3.98 16.58 -10.10
C LYS A 9 2.75 16.31 -9.22
N PRO A 10 2.57 15.07 -8.72
CA PRO A 10 1.52 14.77 -7.75
C PRO A 10 1.68 15.65 -6.51
N ASP A 11 0.55 16.08 -5.94
CA ASP A 11 0.55 16.76 -4.66
C ASP A 11 1.21 15.85 -3.59
N PRO A 12 2.20 16.32 -2.82
CA PRO A 12 2.76 15.57 -1.70
C PRO A 12 1.72 15.03 -0.73
N ALA A 13 0.58 15.71 -0.54
CA ALA A 13 -0.53 15.26 0.29
C ALA A 13 -1.14 13.93 -0.17
N LEU A 14 -0.93 13.52 -1.44
CA LEU A 14 -1.38 12.24 -1.96
C LEU A 14 -0.56 11.06 -1.42
N TYR A 15 0.74 11.23 -1.16
CA TYR A 15 1.64 10.12 -0.85
C TYR A 15 2.39 10.27 0.48
N LEU A 16 2.40 11.45 1.09
CA LEU A 16 2.91 11.67 2.44
C LEU A 16 1.77 11.63 3.46
N PRO A 17 1.99 11.02 4.64
CA PRO A 17 1.04 11.13 5.73
C PRO A 17 0.94 12.58 6.20
N THR A 18 -0.22 12.95 6.77
CA THR A 18 -0.39 14.24 7.44
C THR A 18 0.67 14.41 8.52
N LYS A 19 1.31 15.58 8.54
CA LYS A 19 2.35 15.90 9.53
C LYS A 19 1.73 15.92 10.93
N GLY A 20 2.47 15.42 11.92
CA GLY A 20 2.04 15.42 13.32
C GLY A 20 1.22 14.20 13.75
N LEU A 21 0.87 13.28 12.84
CA LEU A 21 0.17 12.05 13.19
C LEU A 21 1.06 11.11 14.03
N THR A 22 0.50 10.59 15.10
CA THR A 22 1.07 9.51 15.91
C THR A 22 1.18 8.20 15.12
N SER A 23 1.90 7.22 15.66
CA SER A 23 1.91 5.86 15.09
C SER A 23 0.52 5.21 15.11
N SER A 24 -0.26 5.44 16.17
CA SER A 24 -1.61 4.89 16.32
C SER A 24 -2.58 5.46 15.29
N GLU A 25 -2.56 6.78 15.07
CA GLU A 25 -3.44 7.40 14.07
C GLU A 25 -3.08 6.98 12.65
N ARG A 26 -1.78 6.81 12.35
CA ARG A 26 -1.35 6.23 11.06
C ARG A 26 -1.80 4.78 10.90
N ALA A 27 -1.86 4.01 11.99
CA ALA A 27 -2.40 2.65 11.94
C ALA A 27 -3.92 2.67 11.71
N ALA A 28 -4.65 3.57 12.36
CA ALA A 28 -6.09 3.73 12.16
C ALA A 28 -6.43 4.17 10.73
N GLU A 29 -5.64 5.06 10.10
CA GLU A 29 -5.77 5.41 8.68
C GLU A 29 -5.71 4.15 7.80
N GLN A 30 -4.75 3.26 8.07
CA GLN A 30 -4.59 2.01 7.33
C GLN A 30 -5.74 1.04 7.60
N ASP A 31 -6.22 0.93 8.84
CA ASP A 31 -7.37 0.09 9.20
C ASP A 31 -8.61 0.56 8.43
N MET A 32 -8.92 1.86 8.48
CA MET A 32 -10.05 2.43 7.76
C MET A 32 -9.93 2.24 6.24
N ALA A 33 -8.72 2.43 5.68
CA ALA A 33 -8.49 2.26 4.25
C ALA A 33 -8.59 0.79 3.80
N ALA A 34 -8.18 -0.15 4.65
CA ALA A 34 -8.28 -1.58 4.40
C ALA A 34 -9.70 -2.13 4.62
N GLY A 35 -10.59 -1.38 5.28
CA GLY A 35 -11.91 -1.87 5.67
C GLY A 35 -11.93 -2.60 7.01
N GLY A 36 -10.90 -2.41 7.84
CA GLY A 36 -10.79 -2.92 9.20
C GLY A 36 -9.38 -3.42 9.53
N HIS A 37 -9.16 -3.70 10.82
CA HIS A 37 -7.90 -4.26 11.30
C HIS A 37 -7.60 -5.65 10.72
N GLU A 38 -8.60 -6.53 10.68
CA GLU A 38 -8.47 -7.89 10.16
C GLU A 38 -8.16 -7.92 8.66
N ALA A 39 -8.68 -6.94 7.91
CA ALA A 39 -8.43 -6.80 6.48
C ALA A 39 -6.96 -6.46 6.14
N ARG A 40 -6.14 -6.12 7.14
CA ARG A 40 -4.70 -5.89 7.01
C ARG A 40 -3.86 -7.11 7.34
N LEU A 41 -4.44 -8.19 7.84
CA LEU A 41 -3.69 -9.39 8.22
C LEU A 41 -3.14 -10.07 6.97
N ILE A 42 -1.81 -10.16 6.88
CA ILE A 42 -1.09 -10.87 5.84
C ILE A 42 -0.73 -12.25 6.37
N ARG A 43 -1.10 -13.31 5.64
CA ARG A 43 -0.66 -14.67 5.95
C ARG A 43 0.77 -14.89 5.47
N ARG A 44 1.66 -15.18 6.40
CA ARG A 44 3.08 -15.51 6.14
C ARG A 44 3.22 -16.98 5.75
N GLN A 45 4.36 -17.31 5.14
CA GLN A 45 4.67 -18.68 4.71
C GLN A 45 4.82 -19.66 5.89
N ASP A 46 5.25 -19.16 7.05
CA ASP A 46 5.35 -19.92 8.30
C ASP A 46 3.98 -20.23 8.94
N GLY A 47 2.88 -19.84 8.29
CA GLY A 47 1.51 -20.06 8.76
C GLY A 47 1.01 -19.02 9.76
N THR A 48 1.86 -18.10 10.21
CA THR A 48 1.47 -17.03 11.13
C THR A 48 0.96 -15.80 10.35
N THR A 49 0.39 -14.82 11.07
CA THR A 49 -0.09 -13.57 10.47
C THR A 49 0.76 -12.38 10.90
N ALA A 50 0.87 -11.39 10.01
CA ALA A 50 1.48 -10.09 10.30
C ALA A 50 0.55 -8.96 9.84
N LEU A 51 0.63 -7.79 10.48
CA LEU A 51 -0.09 -6.61 10.00
C LEU A 51 0.61 -6.00 8.79
N GLY A 52 -0.15 -5.89 7.71
CA GLY A 52 0.23 -5.16 6.52
C GLY A 52 0.00 -3.66 6.65
N SER A 53 0.75 -2.87 5.89
CA SER A 53 0.45 -1.47 5.62
C SER A 53 0.77 -1.16 4.16
N VAL A 54 0.09 -0.17 3.59
CA VAL A 54 0.42 0.33 2.25
C VAL A 54 1.33 1.54 2.37
N ALA A 55 2.50 1.47 1.72
CA ALA A 55 3.40 2.58 1.52
C ALA A 55 3.14 3.21 0.15
N LEU A 56 2.95 4.54 0.13
CA LEU A 56 2.83 5.32 -1.09
C LEU A 56 4.16 6.03 -1.37
N ARG A 57 4.68 5.88 -2.58
CA ARG A 57 5.98 6.46 -2.99
C ARG A 57 5.83 7.24 -4.28
N CYS A 58 6.33 8.47 -4.28
CA CYS A 58 6.58 9.24 -5.50
C CYS A 58 8.09 9.43 -5.63
N TYR A 59 8.68 8.94 -6.73
CA TYR A 59 10.09 9.18 -7.02
C TYR A 59 10.28 10.59 -7.60
N SER A 60 11.45 11.21 -7.36
CA SER A 60 11.77 12.62 -7.68
C SER A 60 11.42 13.05 -9.11
N ASP A 61 11.64 12.15 -10.06
CA ASP A 61 11.42 12.37 -11.49
C ASP A 61 10.11 11.77 -12.00
N SER A 62 9.45 10.96 -11.16
CA SER A 62 8.18 10.34 -11.47
C SER A 62 7.05 11.36 -11.34
N ARG A 63 6.07 11.24 -12.25
CA ARG A 63 4.75 11.89 -12.11
C ARG A 63 3.70 10.92 -11.58
N ARG A 64 4.16 9.80 -11.03
CA ARG A 64 3.35 8.68 -10.57
C ARG A 64 3.60 8.39 -9.11
N VAL A 65 2.51 8.07 -8.41
CA VAL A 65 2.50 7.53 -7.06
C VAL A 65 2.29 6.03 -7.15
N TYR A 66 3.25 5.29 -6.60
CA TYR A 66 3.25 3.83 -6.56
C TYR A 66 2.87 3.35 -5.16
N ALA A 67 2.01 2.34 -5.12
CA ALA A 67 1.61 1.67 -3.89
C ALA A 67 2.38 0.37 -3.71
N TYR A 68 2.90 0.16 -2.50
CA TYR A 68 3.58 -1.05 -2.07
C TYR A 68 2.90 -1.58 -0.81
N LEU A 69 2.57 -2.86 -0.79
CA LEU A 69 2.19 -3.56 0.43
C LEU A 69 3.47 -3.88 1.20
N ARG A 70 3.51 -3.62 2.49
CA ARG A 70 4.64 -3.98 3.35
C ARG A 70 4.18 -4.65 4.65
N TRP A 71 4.94 -5.62 5.13
CA TRP A 71 4.68 -6.34 6.37
C TRP A 71 5.99 -6.84 6.98
N SER A 72 5.96 -7.17 8.28
CA SER A 72 7.10 -7.84 8.92
C SER A 72 7.18 -9.29 8.44
N ASP A 73 8.37 -9.74 8.03
CA ASP A 73 8.58 -11.11 7.56
C ASP A 73 8.74 -12.14 8.68
N GLY A 74 8.84 -11.70 9.94
CA GLY A 74 9.06 -12.56 11.12
C GLY A 74 10.51 -12.83 11.48
N SER A 75 11.45 -12.49 10.60
CA SER A 75 12.90 -12.59 10.83
C SER A 75 13.55 -11.26 11.25
N GLY A 76 12.71 -10.24 11.49
CA GLY A 76 13.15 -8.87 11.77
C GLY A 76 13.24 -7.98 10.53
N GLY A 77 12.98 -8.53 9.34
CA GLY A 77 12.92 -7.78 8.09
C GLY A 77 11.54 -7.23 7.77
N THR A 78 11.51 -6.38 6.74
CA THR A 78 10.27 -5.88 6.12
C THR A 78 10.21 -6.40 4.70
N ALA A 79 9.21 -7.23 4.42
CA ALA A 79 8.88 -7.62 3.07
C ALA A 79 8.03 -6.53 2.41
N GLU A 80 8.26 -6.30 1.11
CA GLU A 80 7.46 -5.38 0.30
C GLU A 80 7.00 -6.05 -0.99
N ARG A 81 5.79 -5.71 -1.44
CA ARG A 81 5.22 -6.16 -2.71
C ARG A 81 4.62 -4.99 -3.44
N TYR A 82 4.96 -4.82 -4.72
CA TYR A 82 4.35 -3.80 -5.57
C TYR A 82 2.87 -4.13 -5.80
N ILE A 83 2.00 -3.14 -5.58
CA ILE A 83 0.55 -3.27 -5.81
C ILE A 83 0.19 -2.66 -7.18
N GLY A 84 0.71 -1.47 -7.47
CA GLY A 84 0.34 -0.74 -8.68
C GLY A 84 0.51 0.76 -8.58
N ASP A 85 0.18 1.42 -9.70
CA ASP A 85 0.03 2.87 -9.80
C ASP A 85 -1.33 3.30 -9.23
N VAL A 86 -1.33 4.31 -8.34
CA VAL A 86 -2.51 4.91 -7.70
C VAL A 86 -2.63 6.41 -7.95
N SER A 87 -1.92 6.93 -8.95
CA SER A 87 -1.81 8.36 -9.29
C SER A 87 -3.14 8.99 -9.67
N ASP A 88 -4.13 8.19 -10.09
CA ASP A 88 -5.46 8.65 -10.47
C ASP A 88 -6.31 9.11 -9.28
N ASN A 89 -5.85 8.85 -8.07
CA ASN A 89 -6.45 9.40 -6.86
C ASN A 89 -5.95 10.84 -6.61
N THR A 90 -6.84 11.67 -6.07
CA THR A 90 -6.55 13.05 -5.64
C THR A 90 -6.16 13.13 -4.17
N GLU A 91 -6.60 12.15 -3.36
CA GLU A 91 -6.41 12.12 -1.92
C GLU A 91 -5.68 10.84 -1.47
N ARG A 92 -4.82 10.97 -0.46
CA ARG A 92 -4.08 9.85 0.13
C ARG A 92 -4.99 8.72 0.59
N PHE A 93 -6.06 9.03 1.34
CA PHE A 93 -6.96 8.01 1.85
C PHE A 93 -7.62 7.22 0.72
N SER A 94 -8.04 7.90 -0.35
CA SER A 94 -8.58 7.26 -1.55
C SER A 94 -7.54 6.37 -2.25
N ALA A 95 -6.28 6.81 -2.35
CA ALA A 95 -5.19 6.01 -2.88
C ALA A 95 -4.88 4.75 -2.04
N LEU A 96 -4.89 4.88 -0.72
CA LEU A 96 -4.72 3.75 0.20
C LEU A 96 -5.86 2.75 0.04
N ARG A 97 -7.11 3.23 -0.01
CA ARG A 97 -8.29 2.39 -0.18
C ARG A 97 -8.28 1.65 -1.53
N ASP A 98 -7.92 2.32 -2.61
CA ASP A 98 -7.76 1.69 -3.93
C ASP A 98 -6.66 0.62 -3.92
N ALA A 99 -5.51 0.91 -3.29
CA ALA A 99 -4.44 -0.08 -3.12
C ALA A 99 -4.90 -1.31 -2.32
N TRP A 100 -5.61 -1.12 -1.20
CA TRP A 100 -6.14 -2.24 -0.40
C TRP A 100 -7.17 -3.07 -1.17
N LYS A 101 -8.08 -2.44 -1.92
CA LYS A 101 -9.02 -3.16 -2.80
C LYS A 101 -8.29 -4.08 -3.78
N ARG A 102 -7.19 -3.61 -4.37
CA ARG A 102 -6.37 -4.42 -5.29
C ARG A 102 -5.68 -5.58 -4.57
N VAL A 103 -5.18 -5.34 -3.35
CA VAL A 103 -4.59 -6.39 -2.49
C VAL A 103 -5.60 -7.50 -2.19
N HIS A 104 -6.84 -7.15 -1.86
CA HIS A 104 -7.91 -8.12 -1.60
C HIS A 104 -8.42 -8.81 -2.87
N ALA A 105 -8.51 -8.09 -3.99
CA ALA A 105 -8.92 -8.67 -5.27
C ALA A 105 -7.93 -9.73 -5.77
N ASP A 106 -6.63 -9.51 -5.55
CA ASP A 106 -5.56 -10.45 -5.88
C ASP A 106 -5.51 -11.66 -4.93
N ASN A 107 -6.15 -11.56 -3.75
CA ASN A 107 -6.17 -12.63 -2.74
C ASN A 107 -7.57 -12.74 -2.10
N PRO A 108 -8.51 -13.44 -2.74
CA PRO A 108 -9.90 -13.53 -2.27
C PRO A 108 -10.07 -14.23 -0.92
N HIS A 109 -9.03 -14.91 -0.41
CA HIS A 109 -9.00 -15.56 0.91
C HIS A 109 -8.22 -14.76 1.96
N GLY A 110 -7.92 -13.49 1.68
CA GLY A 110 -7.06 -12.64 2.50
C GLY A 110 -5.64 -12.57 1.94
N PRO A 111 -4.94 -11.43 2.11
CA PRO A 111 -3.66 -11.20 1.43
C PRO A 111 -2.59 -12.19 1.90
N THR A 112 -2.07 -12.96 0.94
CA THR A 112 -1.01 -13.94 1.19
C THR A 112 0.33 -13.32 0.84
N ALA A 113 1.37 -13.63 1.61
CA ALA A 113 2.76 -13.26 1.35
C ALA A 113 3.37 -14.01 0.14
N ALA A 114 2.59 -14.21 -0.94
CA ALA A 114 3.08 -14.85 -2.14
C ALA A 114 4.14 -13.96 -2.78
N LEU A 115 5.40 -14.40 -2.68
CA LEU A 115 6.53 -13.87 -3.40
C LEU A 115 6.25 -14.07 -4.89
N SER A 116 6.07 -13.00 -5.65
CA SER A 116 6.34 -13.11 -7.08
C SER A 116 7.85 -13.26 -7.24
N PRO A 117 8.37 -14.34 -7.84
CA PRO A 117 9.75 -14.36 -8.28
C PRO A 117 9.87 -13.37 -9.45
N THR A 118 10.65 -12.32 -9.26
CA THR A 118 11.11 -11.48 -10.37
C THR A 118 12.00 -12.37 -11.25
N THR A 119 11.55 -12.68 -12.47
CA THR A 119 12.37 -13.23 -13.55
C THR A 119 13.06 -12.09 -14.28
#